data_AF-A0A3B0URZ8-F1
#
_entry.id   AF-A0A3B0URZ8-F1
#
_cell.length_a   1.000
_cell.length_b   1.000
_cell.length_c   1.000
_cell.angle_alpha   90.00
_cell.angle_beta   90.00
_cell.angle_gamma   90.00
#
_symmetry.space_group_name_H-M   'P 1'
#
loop_
_entity.id
_entity.type
_entity.pdbx_description
1 polymer ?
#
loop_
_entity_poly.entity_id
_entity_poly.type
_entity_poly.pdbx_seq_one_letter_code
_entity_poly.pdbx_strand_id
1 'polypeptide(L)'
;LIVNCEELQVKVLGTQFNVAAYPENGFVEVVLERGVVNLLNREVKSFSYKLKPGELAKFDKTNQKLTVSNVNTAKFTSWKEGILNIYDQPLEDVVKRLETRYNQKFILDKEVKDFRYTFTIKNESLGEIIQLMERITPIKAIQKGDIIVLKSVN
;
A
#
# COMPACT_ATOMS: atom_id res chain seq x y z
N LEU A 1 9.63 2.91 22.37
CA LEU A 1 8.44 3.58 21.76
C LEU A 1 7.30 2.56 21.71
N ILE A 2 6.05 2.99 21.89
CA ILE A 2 4.85 2.14 21.75
C ILE A 2 3.90 2.82 20.75
N VAL A 3 3.45 2.10 19.74
CA VAL A 3 2.39 2.53 18.81
C VAL A 3 1.12 1.75 19.15
N ASN A 4 0.02 2.46 19.37
CA ASN A 4 -1.27 1.87 19.68
C ASN A 4 -2.11 1.76 18.41
N CYS A 5 -2.55 0.55 18.08
CA CYS A 5 -3.40 0.22 16.94
C CYS A 5 -4.63 -0.51 17.45
N GLU A 6 -5.53 0.23 18.11
CA GLU A 6 -6.72 -0.30 18.78
C GLU A 6 -6.36 -1.38 19.83
N GLU A 7 -6.73 -2.63 19.58
CA GLU A 7 -6.47 -3.79 20.42
C GLU A 7 -5.01 -4.27 20.36
N LEU A 8 -4.28 -3.94 19.28
CA LEU A 8 -2.89 -4.33 19.08
C LEU A 8 -1.93 -3.21 19.51
N GLN A 9 -0.99 -3.54 20.37
CA GLN A 9 0.13 -2.68 20.74
C GLN A 9 1.42 -3.15 20.06
N VAL A 10 2.08 -2.22 19.38
CA VAL A 10 3.37 -2.44 18.72
C VAL A 10 4.46 -1.77 19.55
N LYS A 11 5.21 -2.57 20.32
CA LYS A 11 6.33 -2.10 21.14
C LYS A 11 7.64 -2.27 20.41
N VAL A 12 8.43 -1.19 20.34
CA VAL A 12 9.66 -1.17 19.54
C VAL A 12 10.86 -0.58 20.29
N LEU A 13 12.04 -1.13 19.99
CA LEU A 13 13.35 -0.68 20.45
C LEU A 13 14.27 -0.52 19.22
N GLY A 14 14.46 0.72 18.74
CA GLY A 14 15.37 1.02 17.63
C GLY A 14 15.08 0.22 16.36
N THR A 15 13.89 0.39 15.77
CA THR A 15 13.43 -0.44 14.64
C THR A 15 13.03 0.35 13.41
N GLN A 16 13.14 -0.31 12.26
CA GLN A 16 12.53 0.11 11.01
C GLN A 16 11.37 -0.85 10.71
N PHE A 17 10.14 -0.35 10.76
CA PHE A 17 8.92 -1.14 10.63
C PHE A 17 7.81 -0.35 9.94
N ASN A 18 6.86 -1.05 9.34
CA ASN A 18 5.64 -0.48 8.76
C ASN A 18 4.43 -0.93 9.56
N VAL A 19 3.45 -0.05 9.74
CA VAL A 19 2.16 -0.39 10.34
C VAL A 19 1.05 0.18 9.46
N ALA A 20 0.12 -0.66 9.04
CA ALA A 20 -1.12 -0.27 8.40
C ALA A 20 -2.28 -0.67 9.32
N ALA A 21 -2.97 0.33 9.87
CA ALA A 21 -4.03 0.16 10.87
C ALA A 21 -5.20 1.10 10.56
N TYR A 22 -5.73 1.00 9.34
CA TYR A 22 -6.86 1.82 8.89
C TYR A 22 -8.16 1.36 9.60
N PRO A 23 -8.97 2.26 10.16
CA PRO A 23 -10.21 1.90 10.88
C PRO A 23 -11.20 1.11 10.03
N GLU A 24 -11.29 1.42 8.74
CA GLU A 24 -12.16 0.77 7.75
C GLU A 24 -11.72 -0.65 7.39
N ASN A 25 -10.46 -1.01 7.68
CA ASN A 25 -9.94 -2.35 7.43
C ASN A 25 -10.14 -3.23 8.67
N GLY A 26 -10.68 -4.44 8.45
CA GLY A 26 -10.86 -5.45 9.51
C GLY A 26 -9.56 -6.06 10.05
N PHE A 27 -8.40 -5.54 9.67
CA PHE A 27 -7.09 -6.06 10.05
C PHE A 27 -6.06 -4.96 10.30
N VAL A 28 -5.11 -5.26 11.18
CA VAL A 28 -3.88 -4.48 11.40
C VAL A 28 -2.71 -5.27 10.82
N GLU A 29 -1.90 -4.62 9.99
CA GLU A 29 -0.72 -5.22 9.37
C GLU A 29 0.56 -4.54 9.88
N VAL A 30 1.51 -5.34 10.33
CA VAL A 30 2.81 -4.88 10.83
C VAL A 30 3.92 -5.62 10.11
N VAL A 31 4.84 -4.90 9.47
CA VAL A 31 6.01 -5.47 8.78
C VAL A 31 7.28 -4.98 9.44
N LEU A 32 8.20 -5.89 9.77
CA LEU A 32 9.50 -5.52 10.35
C LEU A 32 10.61 -5.64 9.32
N GLU A 33 11.34 -4.54 9.11
CA GLU A 33 12.50 -4.49 8.23
C GLU A 33 13.82 -4.64 8.98
N ARG A 34 13.96 -3.99 10.15
CA ARG A 34 15.16 -4.07 11.00
C ARG A 34 14.85 -3.86 12.47
N GLY A 35 15.54 -4.57 13.35
CA GLY A 35 15.42 -4.44 14.79
C GLY A 35 14.47 -5.48 15.40
N VAL A 36 13.72 -5.09 16.44
CA VAL A 36 12.81 -5.98 17.18
C VAL A 36 11.46 -5.30 17.45
N VAL A 37 10.39 -5.93 16.99
CA VAL A 37 9.00 -5.53 17.28
C VAL A 37 8.36 -6.58 18.16
N ASN A 38 7.80 -6.17 19.30
CA ASN A 38 6.92 -7.01 20.10
C ASN A 38 5.47 -6.56 19.89
N LEU A 39 4.65 -7.47 19.39
CA LEU A 39 3.20 -7.32 19.29
C LEU A 39 2.56 -7.84 20.58
N LEU A 40 1.65 -7.05 21.13
CA LEU A 40 0.89 -7.36 22.34
C LEU A 40 -0.59 -7.10 22.05
N ASN A 41 -1.48 -7.94 22.58
CA ASN A 41 -2.91 -7.67 22.55
C ASN A 41 -3.30 -7.05 23.91
N ARG A 42 -4.07 -5.96 23.90
CA ARG A 42 -4.46 -5.24 25.12
C ARG A 42 -5.44 -6.05 25.98
N GLU A 43 -6.33 -6.81 25.35
CA GLU A 43 -7.35 -7.62 26.02
C GLU A 43 -6.78 -8.97 26.46
N VAL A 44 -5.88 -9.57 25.66
CA VAL A 44 -5.30 -10.89 25.92
C VAL A 44 -3.85 -10.77 26.39
N LYS A 45 -3.64 -10.69 27.72
CA LYS A 45 -2.31 -10.52 28.32
C LYS A 45 -1.28 -11.60 27.98
N SER A 46 -1.73 -12.83 27.69
CA SER A 46 -0.84 -13.95 27.30
C SER A 46 -0.41 -13.88 25.83
N PHE A 47 -1.08 -13.07 25.02
CA PHE A 47 -0.73 -12.92 23.61
C PHE A 47 0.48 -11.98 23.49
N SER A 48 1.61 -12.56 23.10
CA SER A 48 2.79 -11.81 22.70
C SER A 48 3.45 -12.49 21.51
N TYR A 49 3.79 -11.71 20.49
CA TYR A 49 4.57 -12.19 19.37
C TYR A 49 5.76 -11.27 19.11
N LYS A 50 6.96 -11.86 19.03
CA LYS A 50 8.19 -11.15 18.70
C LYS A 50 8.44 -11.27 17.21
N LEU A 51 8.11 -10.22 16.46
CA LEU A 51 8.32 -10.14 15.03
C LEU A 51 9.82 -10.09 14.72
N LYS A 52 10.23 -10.82 13.69
CA LYS A 52 11.59 -10.83 13.15
C LYS A 52 11.65 -10.01 11.86
N PRO A 53 12.82 -9.44 11.51
CA PRO A 53 13.03 -8.85 10.19
C PRO A 53 12.65 -9.81 9.07
N GLY A 54 11.88 -9.35 8.08
CA GLY A 54 11.36 -10.20 7.00
C GLY A 54 9.91 -10.66 7.20
N GLU A 55 9.33 -10.48 8.38
CA GLU A 55 7.99 -10.97 8.70
C GLU A 55 6.91 -9.87 8.56
N LEU A 56 5.75 -10.28 8.02
CA LEU A 56 4.48 -9.58 8.09
C LEU A 56 3.59 -10.28 9.13
N ALA A 57 3.16 -9.52 10.13
CA ALA A 57 2.08 -9.90 11.02
C ALA A 57 0.77 -9.26 10.54
N LYS A 58 -0.25 -10.08 10.34
CA LYS A 58 -1.63 -9.65 10.09
C LYS A 58 -2.49 -10.05 11.27
N PHE A 59 -2.99 -9.07 12.00
CA PHE A 59 -3.91 -9.24 13.11
C PHE A 59 -5.34 -8.95 12.65
N ASP A 60 -6.19 -9.96 12.65
CA ASP A 60 -7.62 -9.83 12.33
C ASP A 60 -8.37 -9.34 13.57
N LYS A 61 -9.02 -8.18 13.45
CA LYS A 61 -9.73 -7.53 14.56
C LYS A 61 -11.01 -8.28 14.96
N THR A 62 -11.58 -9.08 14.05
CA THR A 62 -12.88 -9.73 14.26
C THR A 62 -12.74 -10.99 15.11
N ASN A 63 -11.73 -11.82 14.80
CA ASN A 63 -11.50 -13.10 15.48
C ASN A 63 -10.25 -13.09 16.38
N GLN A 64 -9.59 -11.93 16.51
CA GLN A 64 -8.37 -11.72 17.30
C GLN A 64 -7.22 -12.66 16.93
N LYS A 65 -7.18 -13.14 15.69
CA LYS A 65 -6.16 -14.07 15.22
C LYS A 65 -4.98 -13.31 14.60
N LEU A 66 -3.78 -13.71 15.00
CA LEU A 66 -2.54 -13.31 14.33
C LEU A 66 -2.11 -14.37 13.32
N THR A 67 -1.84 -13.93 12.11
CA THR A 67 -1.15 -14.75 11.10
C THR A 67 0.18 -14.08 10.78
N VAL A 68 1.24 -14.87 10.70
CA VAL A 68 2.59 -14.38 10.38
C VAL A 68 3.09 -15.07 9.12
N SER A 69 3.66 -14.30 8.20
CA SER A 69 4.26 -14.81 6.98
C SER A 69 5.58 -14.10 6.68
N ASN A 70 6.46 -14.78 5.94
CA ASN A 70 7.66 -14.14 5.39
C ASN A 70 7.27 -13.33 4.15
N VAL A 71 7.75 -12.10 4.07
CA VAL A 71 7.51 -11.19 2.97
C VAL A 71 8.81 -10.53 2.53
N ASN A 72 8.84 -10.10 1.26
CA ASN A 72 9.84 -9.13 0.84
C ASN A 72 9.48 -7.76 1.42
N THR A 73 10.11 -7.40 2.53
CA THR A 73 9.85 -6.16 3.29
C THR A 73 9.99 -4.90 2.45
N ALA A 74 10.86 -4.90 1.44
CA ALA A 74 11.04 -3.77 0.54
C ALA A 74 9.74 -3.39 -0.21
N LYS A 75 8.83 -4.35 -0.44
CA LYS A 75 7.51 -4.06 -1.05
C LYS A 75 6.58 -3.26 -0.12
N PHE A 76 6.80 -3.33 1.19
CA PHE A 76 5.97 -2.69 2.22
C PHE A 76 6.60 -1.42 2.80
N THR A 77 7.88 -1.18 2.55
CA THR A 77 8.61 0.00 3.03
C THR A 77 9.03 0.95 1.91
N SER A 78 8.85 0.58 0.63
CA SER A 78 9.19 1.43 -0.53
C SER A 78 8.50 2.80 -0.51
N TRP A 79 7.32 2.91 0.10
CA TRP A 79 6.62 4.19 0.26
C TRP A 79 7.42 5.19 1.11
N LYS A 80 8.29 4.73 2.02
CA LYS A 80 9.18 5.59 2.83
C LYS A 80 10.34 6.17 2.03
N GLU A 81 10.70 5.53 0.91
CA GLU A 81 11.69 6.03 -0.04
C GLU A 81 11.03 6.85 -1.17
N GLY A 82 9.72 7.14 -1.06
CA GLY A 82 8.97 7.81 -2.13
C GLY A 82 8.64 6.91 -3.32
N ILE A 83 8.94 5.61 -3.23
CA ILE A 83 8.80 4.64 -4.32
C ILE A 83 7.43 3.94 -4.25
N LEU A 84 6.59 4.20 -5.25
CA LEU A 84 5.32 3.53 -5.47
C LEU A 84 5.53 2.32 -6.39
N ASN A 85 5.36 1.12 -5.81
CA ASN A 85 5.40 -0.14 -6.55
C ASN A 85 3.98 -0.62 -6.86
N ILE A 86 3.75 -0.92 -8.13
CA ILE A 86 2.51 -1.44 -8.70
C ILE A 86 2.91 -2.72 -9.44
N TYR A 87 2.29 -3.85 -9.10
CA TYR A 87 2.60 -5.11 -9.73
C TYR A 87 1.31 -5.80 -10.14
N ASP A 88 1.11 -5.92 -11.45
CA ASP A 88 -0.04 -6.58 -12.06
C ASP A 88 -1.37 -6.14 -11.41
N GLN A 89 -1.67 -4.84 -11.47
CA GLN A 89 -2.90 -4.25 -10.89
C GLN A 89 -3.80 -3.64 -11.96
N PRO A 90 -5.13 -3.77 -11.83
CA PRO A 90 -6.07 -3.13 -12.76
C PRO A 90 -5.95 -1.60 -12.64
N LEU A 91 -6.22 -0.91 -13.75
CA LEU A 91 -6.09 0.54 -13.86
C LEU A 91 -6.91 1.28 -12.79
N GLU A 92 -8.08 0.76 -12.42
CA GLU A 92 -8.89 1.34 -11.36
C GLU A 92 -8.20 1.40 -9.99
N ASP A 93 -7.31 0.46 -9.68
CA ASP A 93 -6.52 0.47 -8.45
C ASP A 93 -5.24 1.28 -8.59
N VAL A 94 -4.65 1.27 -9.79
CA VAL A 94 -3.49 2.09 -10.15
C VAL A 94 -3.81 3.57 -9.95
N VAL A 95 -4.95 4.04 -10.50
CA VAL A 95 -5.28 5.47 -10.41
C VAL A 95 -5.51 5.92 -8.97
N LYS A 96 -6.14 5.12 -8.10
CA LYS A 96 -6.30 5.48 -6.66
C LYS A 96 -4.95 5.78 -5.99
N ARG A 97 -3.92 5.01 -6.35
CA ARG A 97 -2.56 5.22 -5.84
C ARG A 97 -1.94 6.49 -6.42
N LEU A 98 -2.13 6.75 -7.72
CA LEU A 98 -1.70 7.99 -8.37
C LEU A 98 -2.43 9.22 -7.82
N GLU A 99 -3.74 9.12 -7.53
CA GLU A 99 -4.54 10.18 -6.89
C GLU A 99 -3.91 10.62 -5.58
N THR A 100 -3.56 9.65 -4.74
CA THR A 100 -2.94 9.91 -3.44
C THR A 100 -1.53 10.49 -3.60
N ARG A 101 -0.72 9.96 -4.53
CA ARG A 101 0.67 10.36 -4.71
C ARG A 101 0.84 11.77 -5.28
N TYR A 102 -0.04 12.18 -6.19
CA TYR A 102 0.06 13.42 -6.96
C TYR A 102 -1.07 14.41 -6.66
N ASN A 103 -2.00 14.08 -5.76
CA ASN A 103 -3.18 14.89 -5.43
C ASN A 103 -3.99 15.28 -6.69
N GLN A 104 -4.16 14.34 -7.62
CA GLN A 104 -4.82 14.55 -8.91
C GLN A 104 -6.02 13.59 -9.04
N LYS A 105 -7.20 14.08 -9.43
CA LYS A 105 -8.39 13.23 -9.62
C LYS A 105 -8.42 12.55 -10.99
N PHE A 106 -8.92 11.31 -11.05
CA PHE A 106 -9.13 10.57 -12.30
C PHE A 106 -10.58 10.15 -12.50
N ILE A 107 -11.01 10.11 -13.76
CA ILE A 107 -12.22 9.42 -14.21
C ILE A 107 -11.82 8.40 -15.26
N LEU A 108 -12.34 7.18 -15.14
CA LEU A 108 -12.05 6.07 -16.06
C LEU A 108 -13.28 5.71 -16.87
N ASP A 109 -13.11 5.59 -18.19
CA ASP A 109 -14.10 4.91 -19.02
C ASP A 109 -14.12 3.41 -18.65
N LYS A 110 -15.28 2.76 -18.83
CA LYS A 110 -15.48 1.36 -18.39
C LYS A 110 -14.48 0.39 -19.03
N GLU A 111 -14.12 0.64 -20.28
CA GLU A 111 -13.30 -0.24 -21.12
C GLU A 111 -11.83 -0.31 -20.68
N VAL A 112 -11.34 0.70 -19.95
CA VAL A 112 -9.92 0.77 -19.57
C VAL A 112 -9.65 0.29 -18.15
N LYS A 113 -10.70 0.10 -17.32
CA LYS A 113 -10.57 -0.19 -15.88
C LYS A 113 -9.76 -1.44 -15.59
N ASP A 114 -9.89 -2.47 -16.43
CA ASP A 114 -9.27 -3.77 -16.23
C ASP A 114 -7.86 -3.87 -16.83
N PHE A 115 -7.36 -2.82 -17.50
CA PHE A 115 -6.00 -2.82 -18.03
C PHE A 115 -4.99 -2.96 -16.89
N ARG A 116 -4.08 -3.93 -17.02
CA ARG A 116 -3.17 -4.32 -15.94
C ARG A 116 -1.82 -3.64 -16.11
N TYR A 117 -1.31 -3.08 -15.03
CA TYR A 117 -0.06 -2.35 -15.01
C TYR A 117 0.92 -2.94 -14.01
N THR A 118 2.20 -2.88 -14.39
CA THR A 118 3.33 -3.10 -13.51
C THR A 118 4.27 -1.90 -13.63
N PHE A 119 4.39 -1.12 -12.56
CA PHE A 119 5.23 0.07 -12.49
C PHE A 119 6.05 0.12 -11.21
N THR A 120 7.25 0.67 -11.33
CA THR A 120 8.03 1.17 -10.20
C THR A 120 8.22 2.65 -10.43
N ILE A 121 7.55 3.47 -9.62
CA ILE A 121 7.55 4.92 -9.71
C ILE A 121 8.35 5.43 -8.54
N LYS A 122 9.47 6.09 -8.78
CA LYS A 122 10.36 6.67 -7.76
C LYS A 122 10.17 8.18 -7.68
N ASN A 123 10.52 8.85 -8.77
CA ASN A 123 10.61 10.32 -8.85
C ASN A 123 9.93 10.88 -10.10
N GLU A 124 9.36 10.02 -10.92
CA GLU A 124 8.68 10.39 -12.16
C GLU A 124 7.49 11.31 -11.83
N SER A 125 7.34 12.35 -12.63
CA SER A 125 6.17 13.22 -12.64
C SER A 125 4.94 12.46 -13.12
N LEU A 126 3.75 12.94 -12.74
CA LEU A 126 2.51 12.34 -13.22
C LEU A 126 2.42 12.35 -14.76
N GLY A 127 2.95 13.39 -15.41
CA GLY A 127 2.98 13.49 -16.86
C GLY A 127 3.79 12.37 -17.51
N GLU A 128 4.96 12.02 -16.96
CA GLU A 128 5.78 10.91 -17.44
C GLU A 128 5.06 9.56 -17.28
N ILE A 129 4.37 9.36 -16.15
CA ILE A 129 3.57 8.16 -15.92
C ILE A 129 2.43 8.06 -16.92
N ILE A 130 1.68 9.14 -17.14
CA ILE A 130 0.59 9.16 -18.13
C ILE A 130 1.12 8.86 -19.54
N GLN A 131 2.22 9.49 -19.94
CA GLN A 131 2.85 9.22 -21.24
C GLN A 131 3.25 7.76 -21.39
N LEU A 132 3.79 7.14 -20.33
CA LEU A 132 4.11 5.72 -20.36
C LEU A 132 2.84 4.87 -20.51
N MET A 133 1.77 5.19 -19.78
CA MET A 133 0.50 4.46 -19.87
C MET A 133 -0.11 4.51 -21.27
N GLU A 134 -0.10 5.68 -21.92
CA GLU A 134 -0.53 5.86 -23.32
C GLU A 134 0.35 5.09 -24.33
N ARG A 135 1.61 4.77 -23.97
CA ARG A 135 2.53 4.02 -24.85
C ARG A 135 2.36 2.50 -24.75
N ILE A 136 1.95 1.99 -23.59
CA ILE A 136 1.92 0.54 -23.32
C ILE A 136 0.51 -0.07 -23.34
N THR A 137 -0.52 0.77 -23.32
CA THR A 137 -1.92 0.34 -23.47
C THR A 137 -2.66 1.30 -24.40
N PRO A 138 -3.75 0.85 -25.05
CA PRO A 138 -4.54 1.70 -25.94
C PRO A 138 -5.43 2.66 -25.12
N ILE A 139 -4.80 3.61 -24.42
CA ILE A 139 -5.50 4.65 -23.66
C ILE A 139 -5.08 6.05 -24.09
N LYS A 140 -5.98 7.01 -23.86
CA LYS A 140 -5.72 8.43 -23.95
C LYS A 140 -6.11 9.14 -22.67
N ALA A 141 -5.24 10.02 -22.20
CA ALA A 141 -5.51 10.94 -21.10
C ALA A 141 -5.96 12.31 -21.63
N ILE A 142 -7.05 12.82 -21.07
CA ILE A 142 -7.61 14.13 -21.42
C ILE A 142 -7.79 14.95 -20.15
N GLN A 143 -7.05 16.05 -20.01
CA GLN A 143 -7.21 17.00 -18.90
C GLN A 143 -8.51 17.80 -19.07
N LYS A 144 -9.35 17.80 -18.04
CA LYS A 144 -10.58 18.62 -17.93
C LYS A 144 -10.59 19.35 -16.59
N GLY A 145 -10.07 20.58 -16.57
CA GLY A 145 -9.88 21.32 -15.31
C GLY A 145 -8.94 20.55 -14.39
N ASP A 146 -9.39 20.24 -13.17
CA ASP A 146 -8.61 19.50 -12.17
C ASP A 146 -8.81 17.97 -12.25
N ILE A 147 -9.42 17.45 -13.33
CA ILE A 147 -9.69 16.01 -13.50
C ILE A 147 -9.01 15.51 -14.77
N ILE A 148 -8.38 14.34 -14.69
CA ILE A 148 -7.86 13.61 -15.86
C ILE A 148 -8.83 12.49 -16.21
N VAL A 149 -9.31 12.49 -17.45
CA VAL A 149 -10.17 11.41 -17.96
C VAL A 149 -9.31 10.45 -18.77
N LEU A 150 -9.29 9.17 -18.39
CA LEU A 150 -8.63 8.09 -19.15
C LEU A 150 -9.66 7.32 -19.97
N LYS A 151 -9.42 7.25 -21.28
CA LYS A 151 -10.33 6.66 -22.27
C LYS A 151 -9.63 5.61 -23.12
N SER A 152 -10.38 4.65 -23.65
CA SER A 152 -9.86 3.71 -24.64
C SER A 152 -9.59 4.44 -25.96
N VAL A 153 -8.53 4.04 -26.66
CA VAL A 153 -8.28 4.42 -28.05
C VAL A 153 -8.55 3.18 -28.88
N ASN A 154 -9.67 3.18 -29.62
CA ASN A 154 -9.94 2.19 -30.65
C ASN A 154 -9.15 2.49 -31.92
#